data_AF-A0A847IPF2-F1
#
_entry.id   AF-A0A847IPF2-F1
#
_cell.length_a   1.000
_cell.length_b   1.000
_cell.length_c   1.000
_cell.angle_alpha   90.00
_cell.angle_beta   90.00
_cell.angle_gamma   90.00
#
_symmetry.space_group_name_H-M   'P 1'
#
loop_
_entity.id
_entity.type
_entity.pdbx_description
1 polymer ?
#
loop_
_entity_poly.entity_id
_entity_poly.type
_entity_poly.pdbx_seq_one_letter_code
_entity_poly.pdbx_strand_id
1 'polypeptide(L)' 'TMETDTLYWDQQKKIIYTHCYVRLTSPDFFAQGYGMESDERATNAKILRPFDSYGYIQKDTLSNEEKELTSRPDTKTQP' A
#
# COMPACT_ATOMS: atom_id res chain seq x y z
N THR A 1 0.90 -3.33 2.09
CA THR A 1 1.53 -4.32 1.18
C THR A 1 2.81 -3.76 0.62
N MET A 2 3.80 -4.63 0.41
CA MET A 2 5.12 -4.29 -0.14
C MET A 2 5.39 -5.15 -1.37
N GLU A 3 5.85 -4.53 -2.45
CA GLU A 3 6.19 -5.20 -3.71
C GLU A 3 7.62 -4.84 -4.11
N THR A 4 8.41 -5.84 -4.48
CA THR A 4 9.77 -5.69 -5.01
C THR A 4 10.17 -6.94 -5.79
N ASP A 5 11.07 -6.81 -6.75
CA ASP A 5 11.51 -7.94 -7.60
C ASP A 5 12.45 -8.88 -6.85
N THR A 6 13.33 -8.35 -6.02
CA THR A 6 14.36 -9.11 -5.31
C THR A 6 14.45 -8.61 -3.88
N LEU A 7 14.40 -9.53 -2.92
CA LEU A 7 14.52 -9.24 -1.51
C LEU A 7 15.64 -10.10 -0.91
N TYR A 8 16.56 -9.45 -0.21
CA TYR A 8 17.63 -10.11 0.53
C TYR A 8 17.30 -10.08 2.02
N TRP A 9 17.67 -11.14 2.72
CA TRP A 9 17.53 -11.23 4.18
C TRP A 9 18.90 -11.47 4.80
N ASP A 10 19.31 -10.55 5.67
CA ASP A 10 20.49 -10.71 6.52
C ASP A 10 20.04 -11.27 7.88
N GLN A 11 20.27 -12.57 8.08
CA GLN A 11 19.91 -13.28 9.31
C GLN A 11 20.70 -12.79 10.53
N GLN A 12 21.95 -12.35 10.35
CA GLN A 12 22.79 -11.89 11.45
C GLN A 12 22.30 -10.54 11.97
N LYS A 13 21.93 -9.65 11.05
CA LYS A 13 21.42 -8.31 11.39
C LYS A 13 19.90 -8.27 11.61
N LYS A 14 19.18 -9.35 11.25
CA LYS A 14 17.71 -9.45 11.28
C LYS A 14 17.01 -8.36 10.46
N ILE A 15 17.60 -8.02 9.31
CA ILE A 15 17.07 -7.01 8.39
C ILE A 15 16.77 -7.63 7.03
N ILE A 16 15.74 -7.12 6.37
CA ILE A 16 15.53 -7.33 4.94
C ILE A 16 15.95 -6.09 4.19
N TYR A 17 16.53 -6.27 3.02
CA TYR A 17 16.94 -5.17 2.17
C TYR A 17 16.79 -5.51 0.69
N THR A 18 16.69 -4.48 -0.13
CA THR A 18 16.68 -4.58 -1.58
C THR A 18 17.38 -3.37 -2.18
N HIS A 19 17.90 -3.54 -3.39
CA HIS A 19 18.43 -2.46 -4.22
C HIS A 19 17.53 -2.16 -5.43
N CYS A 20 16.52 -3.00 -5.66
CA CYS A 20 15.60 -2.93 -6.79
C CYS A 20 14.48 -1.92 -6.53
N TYR A 21 13.56 -1.82 -7.50
CA TYR A 21 12.35 -1.05 -7.35
C TYR A 21 11.53 -1.59 -6.17
N VAL A 22 10.96 -0.67 -5.38
CA VAL A 22 10.09 -0.99 -4.27
C VAL A 22 8.83 -0.14 -4.34
N ARG A 23 7.70 -0.77 -4.05
CA ARG A 23 6.41 -0.13 -3.93
C ARG A 23 5.79 -0.49 -2.59
N LEU A 24 5.52 0.53 -1.79
CA LEU A 24 4.82 0.44 -0.51
C LEU A 24 3.42 1.04 -0.66
N THR A 25 2.42 0.20 -0.42
CA THR A 25 1.01 0.59 -0.49
C THR A 25 0.36 0.35 0.87
N SER A 26 -0.11 1.43 1.49
CA SER A 26 -0.89 1.42 2.73
C SER A 26 -2.25 2.08 2.48
N PRO A 27 -3.25 1.89 3.36
CA PRO A 27 -4.55 2.54 3.21
C PRO A 27 -4.47 4.08 3.14
N ASP A 28 -3.52 4.66 3.87
CA ASP A 28 -3.38 6.11 4.01
C ASP A 28 -2.23 6.72 3.19
N PHE A 29 -1.29 5.90 2.70
CA PHE A 29 -0.13 6.41 1.98
C PHE A 29 0.36 5.44 0.91
N PHE A 30 0.98 6.04 -0.10
CA PHE A 30 1.63 5.35 -1.19
C PHE A 30 3.06 5.88 -1.32
N ALA A 31 4.04 4.99 -1.34
CA ALA A 31 5.44 5.36 -1.52
C ALA A 31 6.12 4.39 -2.49
N GLN A 32 6.98 4.93 -3.35
CA GLN A 32 7.74 4.14 -4.32
C GLN A 32 9.15 4.70 -4.46
N GLY A 33 10.09 3.86 -4.89
CA GLY A 33 11.48 4.27 -5.06
C GLY A 33 12.42 3.13 -5.42
N TYR A 34 13.72 3.39 -5.34
CA TYR A 34 14.76 2.37 -5.48
C TYR A 34 15.45 2.10 -4.16
N GLY A 35 15.54 0.82 -3.84
CA GLY A 35 16.20 0.32 -2.65
C GLY A 35 15.42 0.58 -1.37
N MET A 36 15.42 -0.40 -0.49
CA MET A 36 14.73 -0.34 0.79
C MET A 36 15.44 -1.20 1.82
N GLU A 37 15.34 -0.79 3.07
CA GLU A 37 15.78 -1.54 4.24
C GLU A 37 14.63 -1.59 5.24
N SER A 38 14.42 -2.74 5.87
CA SER A 38 13.42 -2.93 6.93
C SER A 38 13.90 -3.97 7.93
N ASP A 39 13.23 -4.03 9.08
CA ASP A 39 13.25 -5.20 9.96
C ASP A 39 12.73 -6.47 9.25
N GLU A 40 13.07 -7.64 9.82
CA GLU A 40 12.61 -8.97 9.38
C GLU A 40 11.12 -9.04 9.02
N ARG A 41 10.28 -8.25 9.70
CA ARG A 41 8.82 -8.27 9.57
C ARG A 41 8.25 -7.24 8.59
N ALA A 42 9.10 -6.48 7.89
CA ALA A 42 8.68 -5.41 6.99
C ALA A 42 7.78 -4.34 7.66
N THR A 43 7.91 -4.15 8.98
CA THR A 43 7.13 -3.21 9.79
C THR A 43 7.75 -1.82 9.82
N ASN A 44 9.08 -1.72 9.69
CA ASN A 44 9.82 -0.45 9.73
C ASN A 44 10.62 -0.25 8.43
N ALA A 45 9.90 -0.15 7.31
CA ALA A 45 10.51 -0.02 6.00
C ALA A 45 10.93 1.43 5.70
N LYS A 46 12.19 1.60 5.28
CA LYS A 46 12.75 2.86 4.81
C LYS A 46 13.18 2.72 3.36
N ILE A 47 12.59 3.53 2.48
CA ILE A 47 13.03 3.63 1.08
C ILE A 47 14.28 4.51 1.03
N LEU A 48 15.35 4.01 0.40
CA LEU A 48 16.65 4.68 0.34
C LEU A 48 16.66 5.82 -0.70
N ARG A 49 15.99 5.60 -1.84
CA ARG A 49 15.81 6.60 -2.90
C ARG A 49 14.32 6.70 -3.25
N PRO A 50 13.53 7.43 -2.46
CA PRO A 50 12.12 7.63 -2.76
C PRO A 50 11.97 8.45 -4.04
N PHE A 51 10.91 8.17 -4.79
CA PHE A 51 10.47 9.06 -5.86
C PHE A 51 9.43 10.01 -5.30
N ASP A 52 9.47 11.26 -5.76
CA ASP A 52 8.42 12.24 -5.52
C ASP A 52 7.19 11.88 -6.37
N SER A 53 6.44 10.86 -5.93
CA SER A 53 5.21 10.44 -6.58
C SER A 53 4.01 11.02 -5.85
N TYR A 54 3.40 12.06 -6.41
CA TYR A 54 2.12 12.61 -5.93
C TYR A 54 0.97 11.69 -6.37
N GLY A 55 0.41 10.91 -5.45
CA GLY A 55 -0.77 10.08 -5.69
C GLY A 55 -1.99 10.56 -4.91
N TYR A 56 -3.11 10.80 -5.58
CA TYR A 56 -4.40 11.05 -4.91
C TYR A 56 -4.94 9.72 -4.37
N ILE A 57 -4.88 9.52 -3.06
CA ILE A 57 -5.61 8.43 -2.42
C ILE A 57 -7.05 8.91 -2.31
N GLN A 58 -7.93 8.39 -3.18
CA GLN A 58 -9.37 8.55 -3.01
C GLN A 58 -9.76 7.75 -1.76
N LYS A 59 -9.79 8.45 -0.64
CA LYS A 59 -10.32 7.91 0.61
C LYS A 59 -11.83 7.90 0.43
N ASP A 60 -12.40 6.72 0.15
CA ASP A 60 -13.84 6.54 0.14
C ASP A 60 -14.37 6.91 1.54
N THR A 61 -14.97 8.09 1.67
CA THR A 61 -15.54 8.57 2.95
C THR A 61 -16.84 7.84 3.31
N LEU A 62 -17.38 7.01 2.42
CA LEU A 62 -18.62 6.29 2.64
C LEU A 62 -18.41 5.19 3.68
N SER A 63 -19.17 5.28 4.77
CA SER A 63 -19.28 4.23 5.77
C SER A 63 -19.82 2.93 5.15
N ASN A 64 -19.48 1.78 5.71
CA ASN A 64 -19.91 0.48 5.18
C ASN A 64 -21.45 0.37 5.04
N GLU A 65 -22.21 1.07 5.88
CA GLU A 65 -23.67 1.12 5.81
C GLU A 65 -24.17 1.89 4.57
N GLU A 66 -23.48 2.96 4.15
CA GLU A 66 -23.82 3.74 2.96
C GLU A 66 -23.44 3.02 1.65
N LYS A 67 -22.40 2.18 1.68
CA LYS A 67 -22.04 1.29 0.56
C LYS A 67 -23.09 0.20 0.31
N GLU A 68 -23.75 -0.28 1.36
CA GLU A 68 -24.84 -1.27 1.28
C GLU A 68 -26.19 -0.66 0.85
N LEU A 69 -26.42 0.63 1.09
CA LEU A 69 -27.62 1.32 0.56
C LEU A 69 -27.48 1.70 -0.91
N THR A 70 -26.28 2.03 -1.37
CA THR A 70 -26.01 2.42 -2.78
C THR A 70 -25.85 1.23 -3.73
N SER A 71 -25.61 0.03 -3.20
CA SER A 71 -25.50 -1.21 -3.98
C SER A 71 -26.86 -1.91 -4.22
N ARG A 72 -27.94 -1.44 -3.58
CA ARG A 72 -29.30 -1.98 -3.81
C ARG A 72 -29.83 -1.43 -5.13
N PRO A 73 -30.19 -2.29 -6.10
CA PRO A 73 -30.88 -1.82 -7.30
C PRO A 73 -32.24 -1.23 -6.88
N ASP A 74 -32.52 0.00 -7.33
CA ASP A 74 -33.83 0.61 -7.19
C ASP A 74 -34.87 -0.27 -7.90
N THR A 75 -35.59 -1.09 -7.14
CA THR A 75 -36.80 -1.74 -7.65
C THR A 75 -37.83 -0.62 -7.85
N LYS A 76 -37.82 -0.06 -9.05
CA LYS A 76 -38.78 0.94 -9.51
C LYS A 76 -40.17 0.30 -9.47
N THR A 77 -40.91 0.53 -8.40
CA THR A 77 -42.36 0.27 -8.37
C THR A 77 -42.99 1.20 -9.40
N GLN A 78 -43.30 0.67 -10.58
CA GLN A 78 -44.12 1.36 -11.58
C GLN A 78 -45.61 1.25 -11.19
N PRO A 79 -46.41 2.28 -11.50
CA PRO A 79 -47.76 2.51 -10.96
C PRO A 79 -48.79 1.45 -11.35
#